data_AF-A0A7R9FG85-F1
#
_entry.id   AF-A0A7R9FG85-F1
#
_cell.length_a   1.000
_cell.length_b   1.000
_cell.length_c   1.000
_cell.angle_alpha   90.00
_cell.angle_beta   90.00
_cell.angle_gamma   90.00
#
_symmetry.space_group_name_H-M   'P 1'
#
loop_
_entity.id
_entity.type
_entity.pdbx_description
1 polymer ?
#
loop_
_entity_poly.entity_id
_entity_poly.type
_entity_poly.pdbx_seq_one_letter_code
_entity_poly.pdbx_strand_id
1 'polypeptide(L)'
;MSTRVSRKSTVSSSSTTHTPQAGTSINHGRPTSPLSPTRISRIQEKEELQGLNDRLADYIDRVRQLELENNKLRREVHTIDEIKKSEVTNVKVMFEQELSELRKSLDELAGNNAKLEVDRLKLIEENQDLKSK
;
A
#
# COMPACT_ATOMS: atom_id res chain seq x y z
N MET A 1 -23.50 -5.02 -9.15
CA MET A 1 -23.12 -6.36 -9.65
C MET A 1 -21.76 -6.70 -9.07
N SER A 2 -21.71 -7.59 -8.08
CA SER A 2 -20.52 -7.89 -7.29
C SER A 2 -19.88 -9.21 -7.75
N THR A 3 -18.59 -9.20 -8.08
CA THR A 3 -17.84 -10.42 -8.41
C THR A 3 -17.01 -10.89 -7.21
N ARG A 4 -17.37 -12.07 -6.72
CA ARG A 4 -16.81 -12.80 -5.57
C ARG A 4 -15.53 -13.52 -5.98
N VAL A 5 -14.42 -13.30 -5.26
CA VAL A 5 -13.18 -14.07 -5.42
C VAL A 5 -13.08 -15.13 -4.31
N SER A 6 -13.14 -16.41 -4.71
CA SER A 6 -12.98 -17.58 -3.84
C SER A 6 -11.53 -17.75 -3.37
N ARG A 7 -11.33 -17.83 -2.06
CA ARG A 7 -10.05 -18.25 -1.44
C ARG A 7 -10.08 -19.76 -1.23
N LYS A 8 -9.11 -20.48 -1.83
CA LYS A 8 -8.89 -21.91 -1.60
C LYS A 8 -7.95 -22.08 -0.41
N SER A 9 -8.48 -22.64 0.68
CA SER A 9 -7.70 -23.04 1.86
C SER A 9 -7.07 -24.42 1.61
N THR A 10 -5.75 -24.48 1.54
CA THR A 10 -4.99 -25.74 1.59
C THR A 10 -4.59 -26.01 3.04
N VAL A 11 -5.21 -27.03 3.61
CA VAL A 11 -4.84 -27.65 4.88
C VAL A 11 -3.49 -28.37 4.72
N SER A 12 -2.49 -27.97 5.49
CA SER A 12 -1.20 -28.67 5.58
C SER A 12 -1.27 -29.68 6.73
N SER A 13 -1.45 -30.94 6.33
CA SER A 13 -1.37 -32.13 7.17
C SER A 13 0.05 -32.34 7.72
N SER A 14 0.12 -32.56 9.03
CA SER A 14 1.29 -33.00 9.78
C SER A 14 1.85 -34.33 9.26
N SER A 15 3.07 -34.31 8.71
CA SER A 15 3.83 -35.52 8.39
C SER A 15 4.74 -35.87 9.56
N THR A 16 4.27 -36.78 10.41
CA THR A 16 5.08 -37.47 11.43
C THR A 16 6.03 -38.43 10.73
N THR A 17 7.32 -38.14 10.72
CA THR A 17 8.35 -39.07 10.29
C THR A 17 8.74 -39.97 11.45
N HIS A 18 8.37 -41.25 11.38
CA HIS A 18 8.84 -42.29 12.28
C HIS A 18 10.31 -42.60 11.98
N THR A 19 11.20 -42.32 12.94
CA THR A 19 12.55 -42.87 12.98
C THR A 19 12.51 -44.27 13.61
N PRO A 20 13.06 -45.31 12.96
CA PRO A 20 13.14 -46.63 13.60
C PRO A 20 14.18 -46.59 14.72
N GLN A 21 13.75 -47.03 15.89
CA GLN A 21 14.52 -47.22 17.11
C GLN A 21 15.63 -48.26 16.86
N ALA A 22 16.86 -47.81 16.67
CA ALA A 22 18.05 -48.65 16.71
C ALA A 22 18.50 -48.84 18.16
N GLY A 23 18.78 -50.09 18.51
CA GLY A 23 18.92 -50.58 19.88
C GLY A 23 19.94 -49.86 20.76
N THR A 24 19.66 -49.97 22.05
CA THR A 24 20.51 -49.59 23.19
C THR A 24 21.90 -50.21 23.06
N SER A 25 22.85 -49.50 22.45
CA SER A 25 24.26 -49.88 22.49
C SER A 25 24.91 -49.19 23.70
N ILE A 26 24.93 -49.91 24.82
CA ILE A 26 25.76 -49.59 25.98
C ILE A 26 27.23 -49.78 25.59
N ASN A 27 27.91 -48.73 25.15
CA ASN A 27 29.38 -48.72 25.02
C ASN A 27 29.93 -47.75 26.07
N HIS A 28 30.16 -48.22 27.29
CA HIS A 28 31.48 -48.67 27.76
C HIS A 28 32.61 -47.73 27.31
N GLY A 29 33.11 -46.97 28.29
CA GLY A 29 34.23 -46.05 28.17
C GLY A 29 35.38 -46.67 27.38
N ARG A 30 35.55 -46.19 26.14
CA ARG A 30 36.71 -46.46 25.32
C ARG A 30 37.75 -45.38 25.66
N PRO A 31 38.98 -45.75 26.08
CA PRO A 31 40.02 -44.77 26.33
C PRO A 31 40.25 -43.97 25.04
N THR A 32 40.34 -42.66 25.17
CA THR A 32 40.56 -41.71 24.07
C THR A 32 41.92 -41.99 23.45
N SER A 33 41.95 -42.88 22.47
CA SER A 33 43.07 -43.03 21.54
C SER A 33 43.30 -41.69 20.86
N PRO A 34 44.56 -41.22 20.67
CA PRO A 34 44.83 -39.95 20.01
C PRO A 34 44.10 -39.95 18.66
N LEU A 35 43.31 -38.90 18.44
CA LEU A 35 42.46 -38.77 17.26
C LEU A 35 43.32 -38.96 16.02
N SER A 36 42.98 -39.92 15.16
CA SER A 36 43.69 -40.11 13.91
C SER A 36 43.61 -38.81 13.08
N PRO A 37 44.68 -38.42 12.36
CA PRO A 37 44.74 -37.14 11.63
C PRO A 37 43.52 -36.89 10.72
N THR A 38 42.98 -37.95 10.11
CA THR A 38 41.77 -37.90 9.28
C THR A 38 40.49 -37.57 10.05
N ARG A 39 40.38 -37.97 11.32
CA ARG A 39 39.22 -37.60 12.16
C ARG A 39 39.28 -36.14 12.58
N ILE A 40 40.49 -35.61 12.82
CA ILE A 40 40.71 -34.21 13.15
C ILE A 40 40.31 -33.31 11.97
N SER A 41 40.76 -33.63 10.74
CA SER A 41 40.38 -32.81 9.56
C SER A 41 38.87 -32.81 9.31
N ARG A 42 38.19 -33.96 9.43
CA ARG A 42 36.72 -34.00 9.29
C ARG A 42 35.98 -33.20 10.37
N ILE A 43 36.53 -33.10 11.58
CA ILE A 43 35.93 -32.29 12.65
C ILE A 43 36.10 -30.80 12.32
N GLN A 44 37.29 -30.39 11.87
CA GLN A 44 37.56 -29.02 11.43
C GLN A 44 36.68 -28.61 10.25
N GLU A 45 36.59 -29.44 9.20
CA GLU A 45 35.71 -29.21 8.04
C GLU A 45 34.23 -29.07 8.46
N LYS A 46 33.79 -29.86 9.44
CA LYS A 46 32.42 -29.77 9.97
C LYS A 46 32.19 -28.45 10.70
N GLU A 47 33.14 -27.99 11.49
CA GLU A 47 33.07 -26.70 12.19
C GLU A 47 33.08 -25.52 11.20
N GLU A 48 33.90 -25.59 10.15
CA GLU A 48 33.91 -24.60 9.07
C GLU A 48 32.57 -24.54 8.33
N LEU A 49 32.01 -25.70 7.97
CA LEU A 49 30.68 -25.78 7.35
C LEU A 49 29.58 -25.25 8.26
N GLN A 50 29.67 -25.49 9.57
CA GLN A 50 28.73 -24.94 10.53
C GLN A 50 28.83 -23.41 10.56
N GLY A 51 30.04 -22.85 10.66
CA GLY A 51 30.24 -21.40 10.66
C GLY A 51 29.78 -20.74 9.35
N LEU A 52 29.91 -21.41 8.21
CA LEU A 52 29.37 -20.95 6.93
C LEU A 52 27.84 -20.97 6.93
N ASN A 53 27.23 -22.03 7.46
CA ASN A 53 25.77 -22.14 7.55
C ASN A 53 25.18 -21.09 8.50
N ASP A 54 25.84 -20.80 9.62
CA ASP A 54 25.40 -19.77 10.57
C ASP A 54 25.40 -18.39 9.89
N ARG A 55 26.47 -18.05 9.15
CA ARG A 55 26.52 -16.81 8.36
C ARG A 55 25.46 -16.77 7.27
N LEU A 56 25.19 -17.90 6.61
CA LEU A 56 24.13 -17.98 5.60
C LEU A 56 22.75 -17.76 6.23
N ALA A 57 22.49 -18.30 7.42
CA ALA A 57 21.26 -18.07 8.15
C ALA A 57 21.08 -16.57 8.48
N ASP A 58 22.13 -15.91 8.96
CA ASP A 58 22.11 -14.47 9.22
C ASP A 58 21.78 -13.66 7.95
N TYR A 59 22.37 -14.01 6.80
CA TYR A 59 22.07 -13.34 5.54
C TYR A 59 20.63 -13.58 5.09
N ILE A 60 20.11 -14.80 5.22
CA ILE A 60 18.72 -15.11 4.87
C ILE A 60 17.77 -14.27 5.71
N ASP A 61 18.00 -14.16 7.02
CA ASP A 61 17.14 -13.38 7.90
C ASP A 61 17.26 -11.89 7.61
N ARG A 62 18.46 -11.39 7.28
CA ARG A 62 18.64 -10.00 6.85
C ARG A 62 17.90 -9.71 5.55
N VAL A 63 17.97 -10.59 4.56
CA VAL A 63 17.25 -10.45 3.29
C VAL A 63 15.74 -10.43 3.55
N ARG A 64 15.22 -11.35 4.38
CA ARG A 64 13.78 -11.36 4.74
C ARG A 64 13.34 -10.07 5.43
N GLN A 65 14.13 -9.55 6.36
CA GLN A 65 13.87 -8.26 7.01
C GLN A 65 13.82 -7.13 6.00
N LEU A 66 14.82 -7.07 5.10
CA LEU A 66 14.90 -6.05 4.06
C LEU A 66 13.75 -6.16 3.06
N GLU A 67 13.34 -7.37 2.68
CA GLU A 67 12.18 -7.60 1.81
C GLU A 67 10.88 -7.15 2.49
N LEU A 68 10.71 -7.44 3.78
CA LEU A 68 9.56 -6.99 4.56
C LEU A 68 9.51 -5.46 4.64
N GLU A 69 10.64 -4.82 4.90
CA GLU A 69 10.77 -3.36 4.93
C GLU A 69 10.51 -2.75 3.55
N ASN A 70 11.08 -3.31 2.48
CA ASN A 70 10.81 -2.86 1.11
C ASN A 70 9.33 -2.95 0.78
N ASN A 71 8.68 -4.06 1.13
CA ASN A 71 7.26 -4.26 0.91
C ASN A 71 6.42 -3.26 1.71
N LYS A 72 6.82 -2.92 2.95
CA LYS A 72 6.17 -1.88 3.75
C LYS A 72 6.31 -0.52 3.07
N LEU A 73 7.52 -0.10 2.73
CA LEU A 73 7.79 1.18 2.07
C LEU A 73 7.04 1.31 0.74
N ARG A 74 7.00 0.24 -0.06
CA ARG A 74 6.26 0.22 -1.33
C ARG A 74 4.76 0.43 -1.12
N ARG A 75 4.17 -0.15 -0.08
CA ARG A 75 2.76 0.10 0.27
C ARG A 75 2.55 1.55 0.71
N GLU A 76 3.43 2.10 1.54
CA GLU A 76 3.33 3.48 1.99
C GLU A 76 3.40 4.47 0.82
N VAL A 77 4.36 4.29 -0.09
CA VAL A 77 4.47 5.09 -1.32
C VAL A 77 3.18 5.00 -2.13
N HIS A 78 2.66 3.79 -2.34
CA HIS A 78 1.42 3.59 -3.09
C HIS A 78 0.24 4.32 -2.46
N THR A 79 0.04 4.18 -1.15
CA THR A 79 -1.02 4.87 -0.41
C THR A 79 -0.89 6.39 -0.51
N ILE A 80 0.32 6.93 -0.37
CA ILE A 80 0.56 8.38 -0.48
C ILE A 80 0.23 8.87 -1.89
N ASP A 81 0.63 8.13 -2.92
CA ASP A 81 0.34 8.49 -4.32
C ASP A 81 -1.16 8.46 -4.61
N GLU A 82 -1.90 7.48 -4.07
CA GLU A 82 -3.35 7.41 -4.19
C GLU A 82 -4.04 8.59 -3.51
N ILE A 83 -3.65 8.92 -2.27
CA ILE A 83 -4.19 10.07 -1.53
C ILE A 83 -3.95 11.36 -2.30
N LYS A 84 -2.72 11.59 -2.77
CA LYS A 84 -2.37 12.79 -3.54
C LYS A 84 -3.19 12.91 -4.82
N LYS A 85 -3.37 11.83 -5.56
CA LYS A 85 -4.20 11.83 -6.79
C LYS A 85 -5.66 12.13 -6.48
N SER A 86 -6.19 11.52 -5.44
CA SER A 86 -7.54 11.76 -4.93
C SER A 86 -7.72 13.23 -4.54
N GLU A 87 -6.80 13.77 -3.75
CA GLU A 87 -6.84 15.15 -3.25
C GLU A 87 -6.80 16.17 -4.38
N VAL A 88 -5.87 16.03 -5.33
CA VAL A 88 -5.77 16.91 -6.51
C VAL A 88 -7.07 16.88 -7.32
N THR A 89 -7.66 15.70 -7.50
CA THR A 89 -8.93 15.55 -8.21
C THR A 89 -10.08 16.21 -7.45
N ASN A 90 -10.14 16.02 -6.14
CA ASN A 90 -11.17 16.61 -5.29
C ASN A 90 -11.10 18.15 -5.31
N VAL A 91 -9.90 18.72 -5.14
CA VAL A 91 -9.68 20.17 -5.19
C VAL A 91 -10.08 20.74 -6.56
N LYS A 92 -9.72 20.04 -7.64
CA LYS A 92 -10.14 20.44 -8.99
C LYS A 92 -11.67 20.49 -9.11
N VAL A 93 -12.38 19.46 -8.64
CA VAL A 93 -13.84 19.40 -8.70
C VAL A 93 -14.48 20.52 -7.89
N MET A 94 -13.97 20.81 -6.69
CA MET A 94 -14.47 21.92 -5.86
C MET A 94 -14.34 23.27 -6.59
N PHE A 95 -13.17 23.57 -7.17
CA PHE A 95 -12.99 24.81 -7.92
C PHE A 95 -13.82 24.88 -9.20
N GLU A 96 -14.01 23.77 -9.91
CA GLU A 96 -14.90 23.72 -11.07
C GLU A 96 -16.37 23.99 -10.69
N GLN A 97 -16.81 23.49 -9.52
CA GLN A 97 -18.13 23.78 -8.97
C GLN A 97 -18.29 25.26 -8.62
N GLU A 98 -17.35 25.83 -7.86
CA GLU A 98 -17.35 27.26 -7.50
C GLU A 98 -17.35 28.15 -8.75
N LEU A 99 -16.53 27.83 -9.76
CA LEU A 99 -16.52 28.54 -11.04
C LEU A 99 -17.88 28.44 -11.76
N SER A 100 -18.51 27.27 -11.74
CA SER A 100 -19.83 27.10 -12.33
C SER A 100 -20.90 27.92 -11.60
N GLU A 101 -20.85 27.98 -10.27
CA GLU A 101 -21.80 28.75 -9.46
C GLU A 101 -21.62 30.24 -9.66
N LEU A 102 -20.38 30.74 -9.66
CA LEU A 102 -20.08 32.15 -9.94
C LEU A 102 -20.56 32.57 -11.34
N ARG A 103 -20.37 31.72 -12.36
CA ARG A 103 -20.90 31.97 -13.71
C ARG A 103 -22.42 32.07 -13.72
N LYS A 104 -23.11 31.13 -13.07
CA LYS A 104 -24.58 31.16 -12.96
C LYS A 104 -25.06 32.44 -12.25
N SER A 105 -24.41 32.79 -11.12
CA SER A 105 -24.73 34.01 -10.38
C SER A 105 -24.53 35.27 -11.23
N LEU A 106 -23.46 35.31 -12.03
CA LEU A 106 -23.21 36.41 -12.97
C LEU A 106 -24.30 36.50 -14.04
N ASP A 107 -24.70 35.36 -14.62
CA ASP A 107 -25.75 35.30 -15.64
C ASP A 107 -27.11 35.73 -15.07
N GLU A 108 -27.43 35.31 -13.85
CA GLU A 108 -28.63 35.74 -13.12
C GLU A 108 -28.63 37.24 -12.85
N LEU A 109 -27.50 37.79 -12.39
CA LEU A 109 -27.36 39.23 -12.16
C LEU A 109 -27.49 40.03 -13.46
N ALA A 110 -26.88 39.56 -14.54
CA ALA A 110 -26.98 40.19 -15.86
C ALA A 110 -28.43 40.18 -16.36
N GLY A 111 -29.15 39.06 -16.18
CA GLY A 111 -30.58 38.96 -16.50
C GLY A 111 -31.45 39.91 -15.68
N ASN A 112 -31.20 39.99 -14.36
CA ASN A 112 -31.90 40.94 -13.48
C ASN A 112 -31.64 42.39 -13.89
N ASN A 113 -30.39 42.73 -14.22
CA ASN A 113 -30.03 44.07 -14.65
C ASN A 113 -30.70 44.44 -15.98
N ALA A 114 -30.70 43.52 -16.96
CA ALA A 114 -31.41 43.74 -18.22
C ALA A 114 -32.91 43.96 -18.01
N LYS A 115 -33.54 43.20 -17.11
CA LYS A 115 -34.95 43.38 -16.73
C LYS A 115 -35.20 44.76 -16.11
N LEU A 116 -34.36 45.16 -15.16
CA LEU A 116 -34.46 46.46 -14.50
C LEU A 116 -34.27 47.62 -15.50
N GLU A 117 -33.36 47.48 -16.46
CA GLU A 117 -33.15 48.50 -17.49
C GLU A 117 -34.38 48.63 -18.40
N VAL A 118 -34.99 47.52 -18.80
CA VAL A 118 -36.25 47.53 -19.56
C VAL A 118 -37.37 48.22 -18.77
N ASP A 119 -37.53 47.89 -17.49
CA ASP A 119 -38.58 48.49 -16.66
C ASP A 119 -38.32 49.99 -16.40
N ARG A 120 -37.06 50.39 -16.24
CA ARG A 120 -36.65 51.80 -16.17
C ARG A 120 -37.02 52.55 -17.45
N LEU A 121 -36.75 51.98 -18.63
CA LEU A 121 -37.09 52.62 -19.91
C LEU A 121 -38.61 52.82 -20.06
N LYS A 122 -39.42 51.82 -19.70
CA LYS A 122 -40.89 51.93 -19.69
C LYS A 122 -41.37 53.04 -18.77
N LEU A 123 -40.85 53.13 -17.55
CA LEU A 123 -41.23 54.19 -16.60
C LEU A 123 -40.83 55.59 -17.09
N ILE A 124 -39.72 55.71 -17.81
CA ILE A 124 -39.31 56.98 -18.43
C ILE A 124 -40.30 57.37 -19.54
N GLU A 125 -40.69 56.43 -20.39
CA GLU A 125 -41.69 56.63 -21.45
C GLU A 125 -43.05 57.07 -20.87
N GLU A 126 -43.56 56.36 -19.86
CA GLU A 126 -44.81 56.71 -19.17
C GLU A 126 -44.74 58.12 -18.54
N ASN A 127 -43.60 58.49 -17.94
CA ASN A 127 -43.40 59.84 -17.41
C ASN A 127 -43.37 60.91 -18.50
N GLN A 128 -42.83 60.61 -19.68
CA GLN A 128 -42.83 61.54 -20.81
C GLN A 128 -44.24 61.76 -21.34
N ASP A 129 -45.01 60.69 -21.51
CA ASP A 129 -46.41 60.74 -21.94
C ASP A 129 -47.26 61.59 -20.99
N LEU A 130 -47.10 61.37 -19.67
CA LEU A 130 -47.80 62.16 -18.65
C LEU A 130 -47.44 63.65 -18.67
N LYS A 131 -46.19 64.00 -19.01
CA LYS A 131 -45.77 65.41 -19.16
C LYS A 131 -46.30 66.06 -20.45
N SER A 132 -46.64 65.25 -21.45
CA SER A 132 -47.15 65.73 -22.74
C SER A 132 -48.67 65.91 -22.77
N LYS A 133 -49.39 65.44 -21.74
CA LYS A 133 -50.81 65.69 -21.49
C LYS A 133 -51.03 66.93 -20.64
#